data_AF-A0A3D9DXF2-F1
#
_entry.id   AF-A0A3D9DXF2-F1
#
_cell.length_a   1.000
_cell.length_b   1.000
_cell.length_c   1.000
_cell.angle_alpha   90.00
_cell.angle_beta   90.00
_cell.angle_gamma   90.00
#
_symmetry.space_group_name_H-M   'P 1'
#
loop_
_entity.id
_entity.type
_entity.pdbx_description
1 polymer ?
#
loop_
_entity_poly.entity_id
_entity_poly.type
_entity_poly.pdbx_seq_one_letter_code
_entity_poly.pdbx_strand_id
1 'polypeptide(L)' 'MTTGDELVVALEELPDNADIGTLFHLRLTRESGEHLTCALLVREMGPVEALCEVLAIQPAEPEGPTS' A
#
# COMPACT_ATOMS: atom_id res chain seq x y z
N MET A 1 -2.04 -11.41 0.32
CA MET A 1 -1.02 -10.38 0.53
C MET A 1 -0.55 -10.42 1.96
N THR A 2 0.75 -10.46 2.16
CA THR A 2 1.48 -10.57 3.43
C THR A 2 2.71 -9.63 3.43
N THR A 3 3.29 -9.38 4.60
CA THR A 3 4.59 -8.69 4.69
C THR A 3 5.66 -9.46 3.91
N GLY A 4 6.53 -8.74 3.20
CA GLY A 4 7.54 -9.29 2.30
C GLY A 4 7.02 -9.55 0.88
N ASP A 5 5.72 -9.43 0.64
CA ASP A 5 5.19 -9.45 -0.74
C ASP A 5 5.63 -8.20 -1.49
N GLU A 6 5.74 -8.32 -2.81
CA GLU A 6 6.00 -7.19 -3.71
C GLU A 6 4.71 -6.76 -4.39
N LEU A 7 4.51 -5.45 -4.49
CA LEU A 7 3.35 -4.82 -5.10
C LEU A 7 3.81 -3.86 -6.19
N VAL A 8 3.19 -3.98 -7.37
CA VAL A 8 3.34 -3.00 -8.43
C VAL A 8 2.31 -1.90 -8.20
N VAL A 9 2.77 -0.65 -8.08
CA VAL A 9 1.95 0.53 -7.81
C VAL A 9 2.11 1.51 -8.95
N ALA A 10 1.00 1.97 -9.54
CA ALA A 10 1.04 3.00 -10.59
C ALA A 10 1.61 4.32 -10.05
N LEU A 11 2.41 5.03 -10.85
CA LEU A 11 3.03 6.30 -10.42
C LEU A 11 2.01 7.36 -9.96
N GLU A 12 0.80 7.34 -10.52
CA GLU A 12 -0.27 8.26 -10.13
C GLU A 12 -0.82 8.02 -8.72
N GLU A 13 -0.63 6.83 -8.17
CA GLU A 13 -1.02 6.46 -6.80
C GLU A 13 0.08 6.73 -5.78
N LEU A 14 1.30 7.04 -6.25
CA LEU A 14 2.42 7.39 -5.38
C LEU A 14 2.35 8.87 -4.97
N PRO A 15 2.89 9.21 -3.79
CA PRO A 15 3.11 10.61 -3.42
C PRO A 15 3.97 11.32 -4.48
N ASP A 16 3.70 12.61 -4.73
CA ASP A 16 4.41 13.41 -5.75
C ASP A 16 5.94 13.43 -5.58
N ASN A 17 6.43 13.21 -4.37
CA ASN A 17 7.84 13.21 -3.99
C ASN A 17 8.39 11.79 -3.71
N ALA A 18 7.66 10.74 -4.11
CA ALA A 18 8.12 9.38 -3.93
C ALA A 18 9.29 9.06 -4.86
N ASP A 19 10.30 8.40 -4.30
CA ASP A 19 11.48 7.89 -5.00
C ASP A 19 11.89 6.57 -4.32
N ILE A 20 12.90 5.89 -4.85
CA ILE A 20 13.47 4.69 -4.25
C ILE A 20 13.86 4.96 -2.79
N GLY A 21 13.37 4.12 -1.89
CA GLY A 21 13.57 4.26 -0.44
C GLY A 21 12.44 5.02 0.27
N THR A 22 11.50 5.62 -0.45
CA THR A 22 10.33 6.26 0.16
C THR A 22 9.42 5.23 0.83
N LEU A 23 8.99 5.56 2.05
CA LEU A 23 7.96 4.84 2.79
C LEU A 23 6.64 5.60 2.70
N PHE A 24 5.58 4.90 2.33
CA PHE A 24 4.25 5.48 2.26
C PHE A 24 3.17 4.46 2.64
N HIS A 25 1.95 4.96 2.90
CA HIS A 25 0.80 4.11 3.17
C HIS A 25 -0.12 4.10 1.97
N LEU A 26 -0.50 2.91 1.52
CA LEU A 26 -1.51 2.71 0.47
C LEU A 26 -2.76 2.08 1.09
N ARG A 27 -3.92 2.70 0.84
CA ARG A 27 -5.22 2.15 1.25
C ARG A 27 -5.82 1.40 0.08
N LEU A 28 -5.95 0.09 0.23
CA LEU A 28 -6.58 -0.79 -0.74
C LEU A 28 -7.98 -1.15 -0.29
N THR A 29 -8.88 -1.38 -1.25
CA THR A 29 -10.22 -1.91 -1.00
C THR A 29 -10.27 -3.34 -1.54
N ARG A 30 -10.58 -4.29 -0.68
CA ARG A 30 -10.76 -5.70 -1.06
C ARG A 30 -12.09 -5.89 -1.79
N GLU A 31 -12.21 -6.99 -2.52
CA GLU A 31 -13.49 -7.37 -3.16
C GLU A 31 -14.64 -7.53 -2.15
N SER A 32 -14.32 -7.87 -0.89
CA SER A 32 -15.27 -7.91 0.22
C SER A 32 -15.81 -6.53 0.64
N GLY A 33 -15.24 -5.44 0.11
CA GLY A 33 -15.49 -4.06 0.54
C GLY A 33 -14.66 -3.63 1.74
N GLU A 34 -13.88 -4.53 2.33
CA GLU A 34 -13.01 -4.20 3.47
C GLU A 34 -11.80 -3.37 3.02
N HIS A 35 -11.47 -2.36 3.81
CA HIS A 35 -10.25 -1.59 3.58
C HIS A 35 -9.04 -2.25 4.22
N LEU A 36 -7.89 -2.07 3.60
CA LEU A 36 -6.61 -2.55 4.08
C LEU A 36 -5.62 -1.39 3.95
N THR A 37 -4.86 -1.10 5.00
CA THR A 37 -3.77 -0.12 4.91
C THR A 37 -2.44 -0.87 4.87
N CYS A 38 -1.63 -0.59 3.86
CA CYS A 38 -0.33 -1.22 3.67
C CYS A 38 0.77 -0.17 3.82
N ALA A 39 1.78 -0.44 4.63
CA ALA A 39 3.02 0.31 4.63
C ALA A 39 3.94 -0.27 3.55
N LEU A 40 4.31 0.55 2.58
CA LEU A 40 5.06 0.17 1.39
C LEU A 40 6.41 0.89 1.35
N LEU A 41 7.45 0.17 0.94
CA LEU A 41 8.78 0.70 0.63
C LEU A 41 9.01 0.66 -0.87
N VAL A 42 9.28 1.79 -1.51
CA VAL A 42 9.65 1.83 -2.93
C VAL A 42 11.04 1.18 -3.11
N ARG A 43 11.11 0.11 -3.90
CA ARG A 43 12.34 -0.65 -4.20
C ARG A 43 12.92 -0.28 -5.57
N GLU A 44 12.05 -0.08 -6.55
CA GLU A 44 12.42 0.24 -7.92
C GLU A 44 11.39 1.18 -8.53
N MET A 45 11.87 2.12 -9.36
CA MET A 45 11.03 3.08 -10.08
C MET A 45 11.13 2.80 -11.58
N GLY A 46 10.00 2.46 -12.19
CA GLY A 46 9.83 2.38 -13.62
C GLY A 46 9.29 3.69 -14.21
N PRO A 47 9.04 3.74 -15.53
CA PRO A 47 8.54 4.93 -16.21
C PRO A 47 7.07 5.24 -15.92
N VAL A 48 6.28 4.24 -15.48
CA VAL A 48 4.82 4.35 -15.26
C VAL A 48 4.35 3.69 -13.96
N GLU A 49 5.20 2.88 -13.33
CA GLU A 49 4.90 2.14 -12.12
C GLU A 49 6.14 2.02 -11.25
N ALA A 50 5.95 1.70 -9.97
CA ALA A 50 7.01 1.40 -9.02
C ALA A 50 6.80 0.01 -8.42
N LEU A 51 7.91 -0.70 -8.18
CA LEU A 51 7.91 -1.92 -7.39
C LEU A 51 8.07 -1.55 -5.92
N CYS A 52 7.10 -1.95 -5.10
CA CYS A 52 7.06 -1.68 -3.68
C CYS A 52 7.11 -2.96 -2.86
N GLU A 53 7.87 -2.97 -1.77
CA GLU A 53 7.88 -4.05 -0.79
C GLU A 53 6.85 -3.76 0.31
N VAL A 54 6.02 -4.74 0.64
CA VAL A 54 5.05 -4.62 1.74
C VAL A 54 5.76 -4.84 3.06
N LEU A 55 5.85 -3.79 3.88
CA LEU A 55 6.48 -3.88 5.20
C LEU A 55 5.49 -4.25 6.29
N ALA A 56 4.28 -3.70 6.23
CA ALA A 56 3.24 -3.97 7.21
C ALA A 56 1.85 -3.88 6.59
N ILE A 57 0.92 -4.63 7.16
CA ILE A 57 -0.47 -4.66 6.74
C ILE A 57 -1.33 -4.46 7.98
N GLN A 58 -2.15 -3.41 7.96
CA GLN A 58 -3.19 -3.18 8.94
C GLN A 58 -4.55 -3.54 8.31
N PRO A 59 -5.23 -4.59 8.80
CA PRO A 59 -6.62 -4.86 8.41
C PRO A 59 -7.52 -3.72 8.89
N ALA A 60 -8.61 -3.44 8.16
CA ALA A 60 -9.66 -2.57 8.70
C ALA A 60 -10.09 -3.09 10.07
N GLU A 61 -10.07 -2.22 11.07
CA GLU A 61 -10.77 -2.51 12.31
C GLU A 61 -12.25 -2.70 11.95
N PRO A 62 -12.90 -3.78 12.41
CA PRO A 62 -14.34 -3.85 12.30
C PRO A 62 -14.88 -2.63 13.02
N GLU A 63 -15.71 -1.83 12.35
CA GLU A 63 -16.46 -0.77 13.02
C GLU A 63 -17.21 -1.44 14.17
N GLY A 64 -16.68 -1.30 15.39
CA GLY A 64 -17.34 -1.77 16.59
C GLY A 64 -18.73 -1.15 16.64
N PRO A 65 -19.75 -1.84 17.18
CA PRO A 65 -21.10 -1.34 17.18
C PRO A 65 -21.13 0.06 17.82
N THR A 66 -21.54 1.06 17.03
CA THR A 66 -21.93 2.37 17.56
C THR A 66 -23.00 2.12 18.61
N SER A 67 -22.65 2.36 19.87
CA SER A 67 -23.56 2.29 21.03
C SER A 67 -24.64 3.35 20.96
#